data_AF-A0A1V6MJU7-F1
#
_entry.id   AF-A0A1V6MJU7-F1
#
_cell.length_a   1.000
_cell.length_b   1.000
_cell.length_c   1.000
_cell.angle_alpha   90.00
_cell.angle_beta   90.00
_cell.angle_gamma   90.00
#
_symmetry.space_group_name_H-M   'P 1'
#
loop_
_entity.id
_entity.type
_entity.pdbx_description
1 polymer ?
#
loop_
_entity_poly.entity_id
_entity_poly.type
_entity_poly.pdbx_seq_one_letter_code
_entity_poly.pdbx_strand_id
1 'polypeptide(L)'
;MFRMWRPLLDGEAIEQGVSARMERQKLFGRRPAPLLSLVIDEHVLRRPLGGREVWRGELEQLLLYGHQRNVATLIMPMEREEHAGLAGPFTLIHSKNQRRMAHMEVRDVSALYAEPKKVSPLEATYGALRADALTGGRLPHGGPRPVGRVRADGRARLR
;
A
#
# COMPACT_ATOMS: atom_id res chain seq x y z
N MET A 1 2.87 -13.93 -12.62
CA MET A 1 1.60 -13.22 -12.35
C MET A 1 0.61 -13.41 -13.50
N PHE A 2 0.92 -13.01 -14.74
CA PHE A 2 -0.02 -13.05 -15.86
C PHE A 2 -0.43 -14.46 -16.35
N ARG A 3 0.43 -15.48 -16.21
CA ARG A 3 0.14 -16.86 -16.68
C ARG A 3 -1.10 -17.51 -16.05
N MET A 4 -1.45 -17.11 -14.84
CA MET A 4 -2.62 -17.64 -14.12
C MET A 4 -3.84 -16.70 -14.17
N TRP A 5 -3.75 -15.57 -14.89
CA TRP A 5 -4.88 -14.65 -15.03
C TRP A 5 -6.04 -15.36 -15.72
N ARG A 6 -7.28 -15.06 -15.30
CA ARG A 6 -8.50 -15.62 -15.88
C ARG A 6 -9.51 -14.50 -16.16
N PRO A 7 -10.03 -14.37 -17.41
CA PRO A 7 -9.68 -15.17 -18.61
C PRO A 7 -8.22 -15.00 -19.02
N LEU A 8 -7.66 -15.88 -19.86
CA LEU A 8 -6.26 -15.72 -20.30
C LEU A 8 -6.09 -14.37 -21.00
N LEU A 9 -5.05 -13.63 -20.62
CA LEU A 9 -4.68 -12.39 -21.29
C LEU A 9 -3.93 -12.72 -22.59
N ASP A 10 -4.19 -11.97 -23.64
CA ASP A 10 -3.36 -11.98 -24.84
C ASP A 10 -2.01 -11.26 -24.60
N GLY A 11 -1.10 -11.38 -25.57
CA GLY A 11 0.24 -10.79 -25.47
C GLY A 11 0.19 -9.27 -25.32
N GLU A 12 -0.71 -8.60 -26.03
CA GLU A 12 -0.84 -7.14 -26.00
C GLU A 12 -1.31 -6.65 -24.62
N ALA A 13 -2.32 -7.26 -24.03
CA ALA A 13 -2.81 -6.92 -22.69
C ALA A 13 -1.72 -7.15 -21.63
N ILE A 14 -0.90 -8.20 -21.78
CA ILE A 14 0.25 -8.44 -20.90
C ILE A 14 1.27 -7.30 -21.05
N GLU A 15 1.65 -6.94 -22.27
CA GLU A 15 2.61 -5.88 -22.55
C GLU A 15 2.13 -4.51 -22.06
N GLN A 16 0.86 -4.19 -22.28
CA GLN A 16 0.24 -2.97 -21.74
C GLN A 16 0.32 -2.94 -20.20
N GLY A 17 0.01 -4.07 -19.54
CA GLY A 17 0.11 -4.18 -18.08
C GLY A 17 1.55 -4.07 -17.56
N VAL A 18 2.53 -4.61 -18.29
CA VAL A 18 3.96 -4.45 -17.98
C VAL A 18 4.37 -2.99 -18.16
N SER A 19 4.05 -2.38 -19.30
CA SER A 19 4.36 -0.97 -19.60
C SER A 19 3.79 -0.02 -18.55
N ALA A 20 2.53 -0.22 -18.15
CA ALA A 20 1.89 0.55 -17.09
C ALA A 20 2.59 0.41 -15.73
N ARG A 21 3.19 -0.75 -15.40
CA ARG A 21 4.02 -0.90 -14.20
C ARG A 21 5.35 -0.17 -14.34
N MET A 22 5.99 -0.25 -15.50
CA MET A 22 7.25 0.46 -15.75
C MET A 22 7.07 1.98 -15.70
N GLU A 23 5.98 2.52 -16.24
CA GLU A 23 5.66 3.95 -16.12
C GLU A 23 5.45 4.36 -14.66
N ARG A 24 4.77 3.54 -13.85
CA ARG A 24 4.61 3.81 -12.41
C ARG A 24 5.94 3.77 -11.66
N GLN A 25 6.87 2.88 -12.02
CA GLN A 25 8.21 2.86 -11.42
C GLN A 25 8.99 4.16 -11.62
N LYS A 26 8.78 4.86 -12.75
CA LYS A 26 9.42 6.17 -12.99
C LYS A 26 9.04 7.22 -11.94
N LEU A 27 7.94 7.02 -11.18
CA LEU A 27 7.53 7.93 -10.11
C LEU A 27 8.61 8.06 -9.02
N PHE A 28 9.35 6.98 -8.73
CA PHE A 28 10.43 6.99 -7.75
C PHE A 28 11.65 7.81 -8.21
N GLY A 29 11.82 8.02 -9.52
CA GLY A 29 12.90 8.84 -10.09
C GLY A 29 12.48 10.27 -10.45
N ARG A 30 11.20 10.62 -10.31
CA ARG A 30 10.65 11.90 -10.75
C ARG A 30 11.21 13.06 -9.90
N ARG A 31 11.43 14.22 -10.54
CA ARG A 31 11.76 15.48 -9.85
C ARG A 31 10.69 16.57 -10.10
N PRO A 32 10.28 17.34 -9.07
CA PRO A 32 10.56 17.10 -7.65
C PRO A 32 9.94 15.78 -7.19
N ALA A 33 10.64 15.07 -6.29
CA ALA A 33 10.23 13.75 -5.83
C ALA A 33 8.96 13.86 -4.99
N PRO A 34 7.91 13.06 -5.26
CA PRO A 34 6.74 13.02 -4.40
C PRO A 34 7.10 12.36 -3.06
N LEU A 35 6.40 12.77 -2.00
CA LEU A 35 6.39 12.01 -0.76
C LEU A 35 5.54 10.76 -0.98
N LEU A 36 6.13 9.59 -0.72
CA LEU A 36 5.49 8.28 -0.87
C LEU A 36 5.47 7.60 0.49
N SER A 37 4.33 7.00 0.82
CA SER A 37 4.22 6.18 2.01
C SER A 37 3.36 4.97 1.69
N LEU A 38 3.96 3.80 1.86
CA LEU A 38 3.41 2.52 1.45
C LEU A 38 3.15 1.67 2.69
N VAL A 39 1.95 1.11 2.80
CA VAL A 39 1.65 0.02 3.73
C VAL A 39 1.52 -1.25 2.90
N ILE A 40 2.38 -2.23 3.18
CA ILE A 40 2.45 -3.49 2.43
C ILE A 40 2.19 -4.63 3.41
N ASP A 41 1.32 -5.56 3.05
CA ASP A 41 1.16 -6.77 3.85
C ASP A 41 2.41 -7.66 3.76
N GLU A 42 2.88 -8.13 4.91
CA GLU A 42 4.03 -9.01 5.00
C GLU A 42 3.86 -10.29 4.17
N HIS A 43 2.64 -10.81 4.07
CA HIS A 43 2.36 -12.00 3.27
C HIS A 43 2.72 -11.80 1.79
N VAL A 44 2.60 -10.58 1.24
CA VAL A 44 2.96 -10.27 -0.14
C VAL A 44 4.48 -10.39 -0.31
N LEU A 45 5.24 -9.90 0.68
CA LEU A 45 6.69 -9.94 0.67
C LEU A 45 7.26 -11.35 0.88
N ARG A 46 6.51 -12.26 1.53
CA ARG A 46 6.96 -13.63 1.77
C ARG A 46 6.67 -14.60 0.62
N ARG A 47 5.90 -14.20 -0.40
CA ARG A 47 5.55 -15.08 -1.52
C ARG A 47 6.52 -14.90 -2.69
N PRO A 48 7.20 -15.97 -3.15
CA PRO A 48 8.17 -15.90 -4.25
C PRO A 48 7.49 -15.81 -5.62
N LEU A 49 6.71 -14.75 -5.83
CA LEU A 49 6.01 -14.50 -7.08
C LEU A 49 7.01 -14.24 -8.21
N GLY A 50 6.86 -14.93 -9.33
CA GLY A 50 7.79 -14.83 -10.46
C GLY A 50 9.03 -15.72 -10.35
N GLY A 51 9.17 -16.49 -9.26
CA GLY A 51 10.35 -17.32 -8.99
C GLY A 51 11.29 -16.69 -7.96
N ARG A 52 12.20 -17.48 -7.38
CA ARG A 52 13.05 -17.04 -6.27
C ARG A 52 14.01 -15.92 -6.64
N GLU A 53 14.54 -15.93 -7.86
CA GLU A 53 15.46 -14.89 -8.35
C GLU A 53 14.74 -13.55 -8.52
N VAL A 54 13.59 -13.55 -9.19
CA VAL A 54 12.74 -12.36 -9.36
C VAL A 54 12.31 -11.82 -8.00
N TRP A 55 11.87 -12.70 -7.10
CA TRP A 55 11.44 -12.31 -5.77
C TRP A 55 12.55 -11.65 -4.94
N ARG A 56 13.77 -12.20 -4.99
CA ARG A 56 14.94 -11.57 -4.36
C ARG A 56 15.19 -10.17 -4.93
N GLY A 57 15.18 -10.04 -6.26
CA GLY A 57 15.38 -8.75 -6.92
C GLY A 57 14.30 -7.72 -6.54
N GLU A 58 13.03 -8.11 -6.47
CA GLU A 58 11.93 -7.24 -6.02
C GLU A 58 12.13 -6.76 -4.57
N LEU A 59 12.57 -7.63 -3.67
CA LEU A 59 12.88 -7.25 -2.29
C LEU A 59 14.08 -6.29 -2.20
N GLU A 60 15.12 -6.52 -3.00
CA GLU A 60 16.28 -5.62 -3.11
C GLU A 60 15.86 -4.24 -3.63
N GLN A 61 14.99 -4.18 -4.64
CA GLN A 61 14.44 -2.92 -5.15
C GLN A 61 13.60 -2.19 -4.10
N LEU A 62 12.74 -2.90 -3.36
CA LEU A 62 11.97 -2.32 -2.27
C LEU A 62 12.88 -1.73 -1.18
N LEU A 63 13.97 -2.42 -0.85
CA LEU A 63 14.97 -1.89 0.08
C LEU A 63 15.62 -0.63 -0.49
N LEU A 64 16.07 -0.63 -1.74
CA LEU A 64 16.69 0.54 -2.38
C LEU A 64 15.77 1.77 -2.35
N TYR A 65 14.50 1.61 -2.72
CA TYR A 65 13.52 2.71 -2.66
C TYR A 65 13.20 3.13 -1.22
N GLY A 66 13.11 2.17 -0.29
CA GLY A 66 12.85 2.43 1.12
C GLY A 66 13.95 3.24 1.83
N HIS A 67 15.16 3.32 1.28
CA HIS A 67 16.23 4.19 1.79
C HIS A 67 16.13 5.64 1.32
N GLN A 68 15.24 5.96 0.38
CA GLN A 68 15.05 7.33 -0.08
C GLN A 68 14.31 8.16 0.97
N ARG A 69 14.76 9.40 1.20
CA ARG A 69 14.21 10.29 2.24
C ARG A 69 12.74 10.66 2.03
N ASN A 70 12.25 10.56 0.80
CA ASN A 70 10.86 10.84 0.43
C ASN A 70 9.97 9.59 0.44
N VAL A 71 10.49 8.42 0.84
CA VAL A 71 9.75 7.15 0.85
C VAL A 71 9.68 6.60 2.27
N ALA A 72 8.47 6.23 2.71
CA ALA A 72 8.23 5.48 3.93
C ALA A 72 7.62 4.12 3.59
N THR A 73 8.25 3.03 4.01
CA THR A 73 7.72 1.67 3.83
C THR A 73 7.34 1.09 5.18
N LEU A 74 6.07 0.71 5.30
CA LEU A 74 5.45 0.16 6.48
C LEU A 74 4.94 -1.25 6.15
N ILE A 75 5.17 -2.19 7.06
CA ILE A 75 4.81 -3.58 6.89
C ILE A 75 3.66 -3.92 7.82
N MET A 76 2.52 -4.32 7.26
CA MET A 76 1.42 -4.88 8.04
C MET A 76 1.77 -6.35 8.39
N PRO A 77 1.94 -6.67 9.69
CA PRO A 77 2.42 -7.99 10.13
C PRO A 77 1.36 -9.08 9.89
N MET A 78 1.81 -10.29 9.58
CA MET A 78 0.91 -11.44 9.37
C MET A 78 0.19 -11.90 10.63
N GLU A 79 0.75 -11.66 11.81
CA GLU A 79 0.13 -12.08 13.09
C GLU A 79 -1.11 -11.26 13.43
N ARG A 80 -1.36 -10.18 12.69
CA ARG A 80 -2.52 -9.33 12.92
C ARG A 80 -3.73 -9.90 12.18
N GLU A 81 -4.74 -10.28 12.96
CA GLU A 81 -5.95 -10.94 12.46
C GLU A 81 -6.82 -10.04 11.57
N GLU A 82 -6.93 -8.74 11.91
CA GLU A 82 -7.73 -7.78 11.16
C GLU A 82 -7.03 -6.43 10.97
N HIS A 83 -7.29 -5.77 9.84
CA HIS A 83 -6.87 -4.39 9.61
C HIS A 83 -7.85 -3.66 8.68
N ALA A 84 -7.82 -2.33 8.71
CA ALA A 84 -8.79 -1.50 7.97
C ALA A 84 -8.66 -1.60 6.44
N GLY A 85 -7.62 -2.27 5.93
CA GLY A 85 -7.31 -2.44 4.51
C GLY A 85 -7.85 -3.73 3.89
N LEU A 86 -8.54 -4.58 4.65
CA LEU A 86 -9.07 -5.86 4.15
C LEU A 86 -10.08 -5.70 3.00
N ALA A 87 -10.70 -4.54 2.87
CA ALA A 87 -11.62 -4.21 1.76
C ALA A 87 -10.90 -4.00 0.41
N GLY A 88 -9.57 -4.07 0.36
CA GLY A 88 -8.78 -4.04 -0.86
C GLY A 88 -7.81 -2.85 -0.94
N PRO A 89 -6.94 -2.86 -1.96
CA PRO A 89 -5.93 -1.83 -2.14
C PRO A 89 -6.54 -0.51 -2.63
N PHE A 90 -5.92 0.59 -2.23
CA PHE A 90 -6.23 1.92 -2.73
C PHE A 90 -4.97 2.80 -2.68
N THR A 91 -4.97 3.88 -3.47
CA THR A 91 -3.91 4.87 -3.49
C THR A 91 -4.50 6.25 -3.21
N LEU A 92 -3.96 6.94 -2.21
CA LEU A 92 -4.29 8.35 -1.95
C LEU A 92 -3.31 9.25 -2.69
N ILE A 93 -3.84 10.27 -3.36
CA ILE A 93 -3.06 11.21 -4.16
C ILE A 93 -3.36 12.62 -3.66
N HIS A 94 -2.33 13.30 -3.18
CA HIS A 94 -2.37 14.72 -2.84
C HIS A 94 -1.58 15.50 -3.88
N SER A 95 -2.28 16.32 -4.66
CA SER A 95 -1.67 17.15 -5.70
C SER A 95 -1.23 18.51 -5.17
N LYS A 96 -0.28 19.16 -5.85
CA LYS A 96 0.20 20.51 -5.53
C LYS A 96 -0.92 21.55 -5.46
N ASN A 97 -2.00 21.35 -6.23
CA ASN A 97 -3.16 22.23 -6.25
C ASN A 97 -4.16 21.93 -5.11
N GLN A 98 -3.70 21.30 -4.02
CA GLN A 98 -4.50 20.89 -2.86
C GLN A 98 -5.67 19.94 -3.19
N ARG A 99 -5.63 19.32 -4.38
CA ARG A 99 -6.61 18.30 -4.77
C ARG A 99 -6.27 16.98 -4.08
N ARG A 100 -7.26 16.43 -3.37
CA ARG A 100 -7.20 15.10 -2.75
C ARG A 100 -8.00 14.14 -3.59
N MET A 101 -7.37 13.04 -3.96
CA MET A 101 -7.99 12.02 -4.79
C MET A 101 -7.68 10.65 -4.23
N ALA A 102 -8.56 9.70 -4.51
CA ALA A 102 -8.35 8.30 -4.20
C ALA A 102 -8.52 7.48 -5.47
N HIS A 103 -7.55 6.62 -5.74
CA HIS A 103 -7.58 5.66 -6.83
C HIS A 103 -7.77 4.26 -6.25
N MET A 104 -8.71 3.51 -6.81
CA MET A 104 -8.97 2.11 -6.47
C MET A 104 -8.96 1.29 -7.75
N GLU A 105 -8.27 0.16 -7.73
CA GLU A 105 -8.16 -0.74 -8.86
C GLU A 105 -8.54 -2.15 -8.39
N VAL A 106 -9.60 -2.70 -8.94
CA VAL A 106 -10.07 -4.07 -8.67
C VAL A 106 -10.34 -4.74 -10.01
N ARG A 107 -9.45 -5.66 -10.40
CA ARG A 107 -9.50 -6.38 -11.69
C ARG A 107 -9.51 -5.40 -12.88
N ASP A 108 -10.63 -5.35 -13.61
CA ASP A 108 -10.90 -4.54 -14.79
C ASP A 108 -11.54 -3.18 -14.45
N VAL A 109 -11.85 -2.93 -13.18
CA VAL A 109 -12.43 -1.66 -12.71
C VAL A 109 -11.34 -0.78 -12.10
N SER A 110 -11.13 0.38 -12.70
CA SER A 110 -10.30 1.46 -12.17
C SER A 110 -11.17 2.69 -11.90
N ALA A 111 -11.25 3.11 -10.63
CA ALA A 111 -12.04 4.26 -10.21
C ALA A 111 -11.13 5.33 -9.59
N LEU A 112 -11.32 6.58 -10.02
CA LEU A 112 -10.67 7.75 -9.43
C LEU A 112 -11.73 8.67 -8.82
N TYR A 113 -11.67 8.86 -7.51
CA TYR A 113 -12.57 9.74 -6.77
C TYR A 113 -11.85 11.03 -6.38
N ALA A 114 -12.52 12.17 -6.56
CA ALA A 114 -12.07 13.47 -6.04
C ALA A 114 -13.06 14.09 -5.05
N GLU A 115 -14.22 13.47 -4.87
CA GLU A 115 -15.26 13.94 -3.97
C GLU A 115 -14.86 13.68 -2.50
N PRO A 116 -14.89 14.70 -1.62
CA PRO A 116 -14.49 14.53 -0.23
C PRO A 116 -15.21 13.38 0.50
N LYS A 117 -16.52 13.19 0.24
CA LYS A 117 -17.31 12.10 0.84
C LYS A 117 -16.80 10.69 0.49
N LYS A 118 -16.11 10.54 -0.64
CA LYS A 118 -15.49 9.28 -1.08
C LYS A 118 -14.03 9.17 -0.63
N VAL A 119 -13.30 10.28 -0.58
CA VAL A 119 -11.87 10.31 -0.26
C VAL A 119 -11.62 10.24 1.26
N SER A 120 -12.37 10.99 2.07
CA SER A 120 -12.12 11.08 3.52
C SER A 120 -12.14 9.73 4.26
N PRO A 121 -13.07 8.79 3.96
CA PRO A 121 -13.02 7.47 4.59
C PRO A 121 -11.72 6.71 4.28
N LEU A 122 -11.20 6.82 3.06
CA LEU A 122 -9.94 6.16 2.67
C LEU A 122 -8.72 6.82 3.34
N GLU A 123 -8.75 8.15 3.55
CA GLU A 123 -7.74 8.84 4.37
C GLU A 123 -7.74 8.33 5.81
N ALA A 124 -8.92 8.12 6.41
CA ALA A 124 -9.06 7.54 7.75
C ALA A 124 -8.55 6.09 7.80
N THR A 125 -8.93 5.27 6.83
CA THR A 125 -8.43 3.90 6.66
C THR A 125 -6.91 3.86 6.59
N TYR A 126 -6.31 4.73 5.78
CA TYR A 126 -4.86 4.84 5.66
C TYR A 126 -4.19 5.25 6.98
N GLY A 127 -4.80 6.19 7.72
CA GLY A 127 -4.34 6.57 9.05
C GLY A 127 -4.29 5.40 10.03
N ALA A 128 -5.35 4.58 10.06
CA ALA A 128 -5.40 3.37 10.88
C ALA A 128 -4.33 2.35 10.46
N LEU A 129 -4.24 2.06 9.16
CA LEU A 129 -3.23 1.15 8.59
C LEU A 129 -1.81 1.54 8.99
N ARG A 130 -1.49 2.84 8.91
CA ARG A 130 -0.16 3.35 9.28
C ARG A 130 0.12 3.24 10.78
N ALA A 131 -0.90 3.40 11.64
CA ALA A 131 -0.74 3.27 13.08
C ALA A 131 -0.46 1.82 13.50
N ASP A 132 -1.03 0.86 12.77
CA ASP A 132 -0.92 -0.57 13.06
C ASP A 132 0.30 -1.24 12.41
N ALA A 133 0.82 -0.67 11.32
CA ALA A 133 1.93 -1.22 10.58
C ALA A 133 3.30 -0.95 11.23
N LEU A 134 4.26 -1.84 10.97
CA LEU A 134 5.61 -1.79 11.48
C LEU A 134 6.52 -1.00 10.53
N THR A 135 7.38 -0.14 11.06
CA THR A 135 8.38 0.54 10.23
C THR A 135 9.47 -0.44 9.79
N GLY A 136 9.73 -0.51 8.47
CA GLY A 136 10.68 -1.48 7.89
C GLY A 136 12.12 -1.39 8.41
N GLY A 137 12.50 -0.28 9.06
CA GLY A 137 13.81 -0.10 9.71
C GLY A 137 13.96 -0.77 11.08
N ARG A 138 12.92 -1.42 11.63
CA ARG A 138 12.97 -2.09 12.93
C ARG A 138 12.17 -3.39 12.88
N LEU A 139 12.74 -4.41 12.25
CA LEU A 139 12.30 -5.78 12.52
C LEU A 139 12.45 -6.02 14.04
N PRO A 140 11.37 -6.37 14.76
CA PRO A 140 11.45 -6.57 16.19
C PRO A 140 12.34 -7.78 16.47
N HIS A 141 13.49 -7.56 17.09
CA HIS A 141 14.18 -8.62 17.81
C HIS A 141 13.24 -9.10 18.93
N GLY A 142 12.55 -10.23 18.71
CA GLY A 142 12.08 -11.20 19.70
C GLY A 142 11.51 -10.71 21.04
N GLY A 143 10.90 -9.53 21.12
CA GLY A 143 10.36 -8.97 22.36
C GLY A 143 8.86 -8.76 22.25
N PRO A 144 8.07 -9.05 23.31
CA PRO A 144 6.63 -8.82 23.29
C PRO A 144 6.34 -7.32 23.11
N ARG A 145 5.52 -6.98 22.10
CA ARG A 145 5.04 -5.61 21.91
C ARG A 145 3.94 -5.28 22.93
N PRO A 146 3.87 -4.03 23.39
CA PRO A 146 2.82 -3.60 24.31
C PRO A 146 1.46 -3.67 23.61
N VAL A 147 0.57 -4.49 24.18
CA VAL A 147 -0.84 -4.59 23.78
C VAL A 147 -1.50 -3.24 24.09
N GLY A 148 -1.94 -2.54 23.04
CA GLY A 148 -2.67 -1.29 23.18
C GLY A 148 -3.97 -1.50 23.96
N ARG A 149 -4.09 -0.88 25.14
CA ARG A 149 -5.39 -0.73 25.81
C ARG A 149 -6.13 0.43 25.16
N VAL A 150 -7.10 0.11 24.30
CA VAL A 150 -8.19 1.03 24.00
C VAL A 150 -9.15 0.98 25.19
N ARG A 151 -9.14 2.01 26.06
CA ARG A 151 -10.28 2.28 26.92
C ARG A 151 -11.27 3.12 26.11
N ALA A 152 -12.33 2.48 25.63
CA ALA A 152 -13.56 3.17 25.34
C ALA A 152 -14.20 3.50 26.69
N ASP A 153 -14.21 4.78 27.09
CA ASP A 153 -15.14 5.24 28.11
C ASP A 153 -16.10 6.21 27.43
N GLY A 154 -17.31 5.70 27.20
CA GLY A 154 -18.40 6.45 26.61
C GLY A 154 -19.05 7.32 27.66
N ARG A 155 -19.21 8.60 27.37
CA ARG A 155 -20.38 9.36 27.82
C ARG A 155 -20.86 10.28 26.71
N ALA A 156 -21.94 9.83 26.07
CA ALA A 156 -22.88 10.71 25.42
C ALA A 156 -23.39 11.75 26.44
N ARG A 157 -23.41 13.01 26.05
CA ARG A 157 -24.34 14.00 26.61
C ARG A 157 -25.13 14.58 25.46
N LEU A 158 -26.42 14.23 25.47
CA LEU A 158 -27.47 14.91 24.72
C LEU A 158 -27.56 16.37 25.22
N ARG A 159 -27.69 17.30 24.27
CA ARG A 159 -28.48 18.53 24.43
C ARG A 159 -29.41 18.62 23.24
#